data_AF-A0A822HXH8-F1
#
_entry.id   AF-A0A822HXH8-F1
#
_cell.length_a   1.000
_cell.length_b   1.000
_cell.length_c   1.000
_cell.angle_alpha   90.00
_cell.angle_beta   90.00
_cell.angle_gamma   90.00
#
_symmetry.space_group_name_H-M   'P 1'
#
loop_
_entity.id
_entity.type
_entity.pdbx_description
1 polymer ?
#
loop_
_entity_poly.entity_id
_entity_poly.type
_entity_poly.pdbx_seq_one_letter_code
_entity_poly.pdbx_strand_id
1 'polypeptide(L)'
;NGGTIEQKVNFAREHLEKQVPINQVFSKDEMIDTISVTKGRGFKGVTSRWHTRKLPRKTHKGLRKVACIGAWHPAHVSYAVARAGQKGYHHRTEINKKICRIGEAIQVKDGKTVKSTGSTDHDPTEKTITPMV
;
A
#
# COMPACT_ATOMS: atom_id res chain seq x y z
N ASN A 1 22.05 8.39 0.18
CA ASN A 1 22.91 8.11 1.35
C ASN A 1 24.26 7.60 0.86
N GLY A 2 25.35 8.30 1.15
CA GLY A 2 26.70 7.99 0.70
C GLY A 2 27.59 9.23 0.82
N GLY A 3 28.91 9.06 0.82
CA GLY A 3 29.88 10.17 0.86
C GLY A 3 29.91 11.00 2.14
N THR A 4 30.68 12.09 2.12
CA THR A 4 30.81 13.07 3.22
C THR A 4 29.60 14.02 3.29
N ILE A 5 29.48 14.78 4.38
CA ILE A 5 28.40 15.78 4.54
C ILE A 5 28.46 16.82 3.42
N GLU A 6 29.65 17.33 3.12
CA GLU A 6 29.87 18.32 2.06
C GLU A 6 29.38 17.81 0.69
N GLN A 7 29.73 16.57 0.33
CA GLN A 7 29.29 15.95 -0.92
C GLN A 7 27.76 15.84 -1.01
N LYS A 8 27.07 15.52 0.10
CA LYS A 8 25.60 15.45 0.13
C LYS A 8 24.96 16.82 -0.07
N VAL A 9 25.50 17.86 0.56
CA VAL A 9 25.00 19.23 0.43
C VAL A 9 25.22 19.74 -0.99
N ASN A 10 26.40 19.48 -1.57
CA ASN A 10 26.69 19.85 -2.96
C ASN A 10 25.76 19.11 -3.94
N PHE A 11 25.55 17.80 -3.75
CA PHE A 11 24.59 17.03 -4.55
C PHE A 11 23.19 17.63 -4.49
N ALA A 12 22.68 17.92 -3.28
CA ALA A 12 21.36 18.51 -3.09
C ALA A 12 21.25 19.90 -3.75
N ARG A 13 22.29 20.73 -3.64
CA ARG A 13 22.34 22.06 -4.26
C ARG A 13 22.36 21.97 -5.79
N GLU A 14 23.15 21.06 -6.35
CA GLU A 14 23.25 20.86 -7.80
C GLU A 14 21.96 20.32 -8.42
N HIS A 15 21.17 19.58 -7.66
CA HIS A 15 19.89 19.01 -8.10
C HIS A 15 18.67 19.86 -7.72
N LEU A 16 18.89 21.01 -7.08
CA LEU A 16 17.84 21.98 -6.82
C LEU A 16 17.24 22.46 -8.17
N GLU A 17 15.92 22.53 -8.25
CA GLU A 17 15.15 22.87 -9.46
C GLU A 17 15.32 21.89 -10.65
N LYS A 18 16.00 20.76 -10.48
CA LYS A 18 16.14 19.71 -11.51
C LYS A 18 15.22 18.53 -11.22
N GLN A 19 14.81 17.84 -12.28
CA GLN A 19 13.99 16.63 -12.16
C GLN A 19 14.87 15.41 -11.81
N VAL A 20 14.40 14.59 -10.87
CA VAL A 20 15.00 13.29 -10.55
C VAL A 20 14.01 12.18 -10.95
N PRO A 21 14.26 11.46 -12.06
CA PRO A 21 13.38 10.39 -12.49
C PRO A 21 13.48 9.13 -11.61
N ILE A 22 12.43 8.30 -11.63
CA ILE A 22 12.32 7.13 -10.74
C ILE A 22 13.42 6.08 -10.97
N ASN A 23 13.92 5.95 -12.19
CA ASN A 23 15.00 5.03 -12.57
C ASN A 23 16.38 5.44 -12.05
N GLN A 24 16.54 6.65 -11.51
CA GLN A 24 17.75 7.06 -10.78
C GLN A 24 17.71 6.66 -9.30
N VAL A 25 16.51 6.40 -8.76
CA VAL A 25 16.31 6.08 -7.35
C VAL A 25 16.17 4.57 -7.14
N PHE A 26 15.43 3.89 -8.03
CA PHE A 26 15.15 2.46 -7.92
C PHE A 26 15.62 1.69 -9.15
N SER A 27 15.90 0.42 -8.95
CA SER A 27 16.35 -0.51 -9.99
C SER A 27 15.32 -1.60 -10.29
N LYS A 28 15.39 -2.18 -11.49
CA LYS A 28 14.61 -3.39 -11.82
C LYS A 28 15.03 -4.54 -10.89
N ASP A 29 14.06 -5.35 -10.49
CA ASP A 29 14.23 -6.53 -9.62
C ASP A 29 14.67 -6.21 -8.18
N GLU A 30 14.72 -4.93 -7.80
CA GLU A 30 14.98 -4.49 -6.43
C GLU A 30 13.81 -4.82 -5.49
N MET A 31 14.12 -5.17 -4.25
CA MET A 31 13.14 -5.35 -3.18
C MET A 31 12.96 -4.03 -2.43
N ILE A 32 11.77 -3.45 -2.50
CA ILE A 32 11.43 -2.17 -1.86
C ILE A 32 10.36 -2.33 -0.78
N ASP A 33 10.29 -1.34 0.09
CA ASP A 33 9.24 -1.23 1.10
C ASP A 33 8.19 -0.21 0.65
N THR A 34 6.92 -0.53 0.86
CA THR A 34 5.79 0.34 0.51
C THR A 34 5.16 0.91 1.78
N ILE A 35 5.21 2.24 1.91
CA ILE A 35 4.61 2.97 3.02
C ILE A 35 3.35 3.65 2.49
N SER A 36 2.18 3.34 3.09
CA SER A 36 0.91 3.83 2.57
C SER A 36 -0.19 3.91 3.63
N VAL A 37 -1.29 4.58 3.27
CA VAL A 37 -2.54 4.55 4.03
C VAL A 37 -3.49 3.55 3.39
N THR A 38 -3.93 2.58 4.19
CA THR A 38 -4.87 1.54 3.72
C THR A 38 -6.24 2.11 3.35
N LYS A 39 -6.96 1.45 2.43
CA LYS A 39 -8.32 1.85 2.06
C LYS A 39 -9.24 1.95 3.28
N GLY A 40 -9.83 3.14 3.48
CA GLY A 40 -10.82 3.38 4.53
C GLY A 40 -12.06 2.52 4.36
N ARG A 41 -12.56 1.96 5.48
CA ARG A 41 -13.83 1.20 5.51
C ARG A 41 -14.81 1.75 6.56
N GLY A 42 -14.47 2.85 7.22
CA GLY A 42 -15.31 3.55 8.21
C GLY A 42 -15.51 2.75 9.50
N PHE A 43 -16.59 3.06 10.23
CA PHE A 43 -16.96 2.36 11.46
C PHE A 43 -17.48 0.94 11.15
N LYS A 44 -16.86 -0.08 11.73
CA LYS A 44 -17.22 -1.50 11.56
C LYS A 44 -17.37 -2.22 12.90
N GLY A 45 -18.32 -3.16 12.95
CA GLY A 45 -18.52 -4.06 14.08
C GLY A 45 -17.38 -5.08 14.25
N VAL A 46 -17.32 -5.72 15.42
CA VAL A 46 -16.23 -6.63 15.83
C VAL A 46 -16.00 -7.81 14.88
N THR A 47 -17.05 -8.37 14.29
CA THR A 47 -16.91 -9.47 13.31
C THR A 47 -16.20 -9.01 12.04
N SER A 48 -16.47 -7.80 11.57
CA SER A 48 -15.80 -7.29 10.36
C SER A 48 -14.40 -6.76 10.68
N ARG A 49 -14.22 -6.06 11.80
CA ARG A 49 -12.95 -5.43 12.17
C ARG A 49 -11.89 -6.43 12.65
N TRP A 50 -12.29 -7.33 13.54
CA TRP A 50 -11.40 -8.28 14.22
C TRP A 50 -11.59 -9.73 13.79
N HIS A 51 -12.49 -10.00 12.83
CA HIS A 51 -12.75 -11.35 12.31
C HIS A 51 -13.18 -12.36 13.39
N THR A 52 -13.85 -11.89 14.45
CA THR A 52 -14.43 -12.74 15.51
C THR A 52 -15.52 -13.67 14.97
N ARG A 53 -15.61 -14.89 15.52
CA ARG A 53 -16.66 -15.85 15.15
C ARG A 53 -18.04 -15.27 15.43
N LYS A 54 -18.96 -15.42 14.48
CA LYS A 54 -20.38 -15.06 14.66
C LYS A 54 -21.02 -15.99 15.71
N LEU A 55 -21.91 -15.43 16.52
CA LEU A 55 -22.72 -16.21 17.44
C LEU A 55 -23.80 -17.01 16.67
N PRO A 56 -24.39 -18.04 17.28
CA PRO A 56 -25.44 -18.83 16.66
C PRO A 56 -26.64 -18.00 16.21
N ARG A 57 -27.39 -18.54 15.24
CA ARG A 57 -28.57 -17.88 14.66
C ARG A 57 -29.63 -17.45 15.70
N LYS A 58 -29.79 -18.24 16.78
CA LYS A 58 -30.81 -18.03 17.82
C LYS A 58 -30.37 -17.07 18.94
N THR A 59 -29.25 -16.37 18.79
CA THR A 59 -28.79 -15.42 19.82
C THR A 59 -29.69 -14.18 19.88
N HIS A 60 -30.28 -13.94 21.05
CA HIS A 60 -31.03 -12.72 21.33
C HIS A 60 -30.11 -11.47 21.36
N LYS A 61 -30.62 -10.32 20.91
CA LYS A 61 -29.88 -9.04 20.77
C LYS A 61 -28.67 -9.15 19.83
N GLY A 62 -28.83 -9.84 18.70
CA GLY A 62 -27.87 -9.86 17.59
C GLY A 62 -26.71 -10.84 17.74
N LEU A 63 -26.23 -11.35 16.60
CA LEU A 63 -25.26 -12.44 16.51
C LEU A 63 -23.84 -12.02 16.05
N ARG A 64 -23.63 -10.75 15.69
CA ARG A 64 -22.35 -10.22 15.18
C ARG A 64 -21.59 -9.41 16.24
N LYS A 65 -21.39 -10.03 17.40
CA LYS A 65 -20.78 -9.43 18.60
C LYS A 65 -19.84 -10.40 19.30
N VAL A 66 -18.98 -9.88 20.17
CA VAL A 66 -18.28 -10.69 21.17
C VAL A 66 -19.28 -10.97 22.31
N ALA A 67 -19.36 -12.22 22.78
CA ALA A 67 -20.33 -12.60 23.81
C ALA A 67 -19.92 -12.12 25.21
N CYS A 68 -18.76 -12.56 25.71
CA CYS A 68 -18.19 -12.13 26.99
C CYS A 68 -17.03 -11.16 26.73
N ILE A 69 -17.06 -9.98 27.37
CA ILE A 69 -16.06 -8.91 27.18
C ILE A 69 -15.01 -8.84 28.30
N GLY A 70 -15.14 -9.66 29.34
CA GLY A 70 -14.24 -9.68 30.49
C GLY A 70 -14.83 -10.49 31.64
N ALA A 71 -13.97 -10.89 32.59
CA ALA A 71 -14.40 -11.46 33.86
C ALA A 71 -15.00 -10.37 34.78
N TRP A 72 -15.55 -10.78 35.93
CA TRP A 72 -16.06 -9.83 36.93
C TRP A 72 -14.92 -9.00 37.55
N HIS A 73 -13.84 -9.68 37.95
CA HIS A 73 -12.61 -9.05 38.43
C HIS A 73 -11.51 -9.35 37.40
N PRO A 74 -10.87 -8.34 36.78
CA PRO A 74 -10.91 -6.91 37.10
C PRO A 74 -12.16 -6.17 36.61
N ALA A 75 -12.60 -5.16 37.36
CA ALA A 75 -13.80 -4.35 37.08
C ALA A 75 -13.60 -3.30 35.96
N HIS A 76 -12.95 -3.67 34.87
CA HIS A 76 -12.81 -2.86 33.66
C HIS A 76 -12.69 -3.75 32.41
N VAL A 77 -12.97 -3.18 31.25
CA VAL A 77 -12.78 -3.89 29.97
C VAL A 77 -11.34 -3.72 29.52
N SER A 78 -10.62 -4.82 29.33
CA SER A 78 -9.23 -4.78 28.85
C SER A 78 -9.13 -4.20 27.43
N TYR A 79 -8.05 -3.45 27.17
CA TYR A 79 -7.76 -2.88 25.85
C TYR A 79 -7.56 -3.95 24.77
N ALA A 80 -7.16 -5.17 25.16
CA ALA A 80 -6.94 -6.29 24.24
C ALA A 80 -8.26 -6.87 23.69
N VAL A 81 -9.41 -6.52 24.28
CA VAL A 81 -10.73 -7.05 23.88
C VAL A 81 -11.16 -6.44 22.55
N ALA A 82 -11.60 -7.29 21.63
CA ALA A 82 -12.12 -6.86 20.33
C ALA A 82 -13.38 -5.97 20.50
N ARG A 83 -13.28 -4.70 20.10
CA ARG A 83 -14.39 -3.72 20.08
C ARG A 83 -14.68 -3.20 18.68
N ALA A 84 -15.92 -2.75 18.46
CA ALA A 84 -16.32 -2.07 17.23
C ALA A 84 -15.61 -0.71 17.11
N GLY A 85 -15.43 -0.22 15.89
CA GLY A 85 -14.80 1.08 15.62
C GLY A 85 -14.22 1.16 14.22
N GLN A 86 -13.31 2.11 13.99
CA GLN A 86 -12.70 2.34 12.67
C GLN A 86 -12.01 1.07 12.13
N LYS A 87 -12.26 0.77 10.84
CA LYS A 87 -11.54 -0.24 10.07
C LYS A 87 -10.93 0.41 8.82
N GLY A 88 -9.64 0.22 8.60
CA GLY A 88 -8.92 0.80 7.47
C GLY A 88 -8.63 2.28 7.67
N TYR A 89 -8.01 2.91 6.67
CA TYR A 89 -7.40 4.24 6.81
C TYR A 89 -6.32 4.26 7.90
N HIS A 90 -5.57 3.16 7.99
CA HIS A 90 -4.44 3.03 8.89
C HIS A 90 -3.14 3.13 8.11
N HIS A 91 -2.16 3.81 8.68
CA HIS A 91 -0.78 3.85 8.18
C HIS A 91 -0.15 2.46 8.29
N ARG A 92 0.40 1.94 7.19
CA ARG A 92 1.04 0.63 7.11
C ARG A 92 2.30 0.70 6.27
N THR A 93 3.28 -0.12 6.67
CA THR A 93 4.48 -0.41 5.89
C THR A 93 4.42 -1.88 5.53
N GLU A 94 4.49 -2.19 4.23
CA GLU A 94 4.65 -3.56 3.73
C GLU A 94 6.02 -3.70 3.08
N ILE A 95 6.83 -4.59 3.64
CA ILE A 95 8.20 -4.81 3.21
C ILE A 95 8.29 -5.80 2.05
N ASN A 96 9.45 -5.83 1.39
CA ASN A 96 9.81 -6.88 0.42
C ASN A 96 8.88 -6.96 -0.81
N LYS A 97 8.50 -5.81 -1.37
CA LYS A 97 7.81 -5.74 -2.65
C LYS A 97 8.84 -5.69 -3.78
N LYS A 98 8.86 -6.70 -4.64
CA LYS A 98 9.77 -6.76 -5.78
C LYS A 98 9.31 -5.86 -6.91
N ILE A 99 10.21 -5.02 -7.45
CA ILE A 99 9.97 -4.25 -8.67
C ILE A 99 10.10 -5.18 -9.89
N CYS A 100 8.99 -5.54 -10.53
CA CYS A 100 9.03 -6.38 -11.73
C CYS A 100 9.51 -5.61 -12.98
N ARG A 101 9.13 -4.34 -13.12
CA ARG A 101 9.46 -3.50 -14.27
C ARG A 101 9.41 -2.03 -13.88
N ILE A 102 10.35 -1.26 -14.40
CA ILE A 102 10.29 0.20 -14.46
C ILE A 102 9.95 0.55 -15.91
N GLY A 103 8.73 1.01 -16.15
CA GLY A 103 8.26 1.37 -17.49
C GLY A 103 8.57 2.82 -17.84
N GLU A 104 8.83 3.09 -19.11
CA GLU A 104 8.89 4.46 -19.62
C GLU A 104 7.47 5.05 -19.75
N ALA A 105 7.37 6.38 -19.64
CA ALA A 105 6.15 7.09 -20.00
C ALA A 105 5.91 7.00 -21.52
N ILE A 106 4.69 7.36 -21.97
CA ILE A 106 4.41 7.54 -23.40
C ILE A 106 5.27 8.70 -23.90
N GLN A 107 6.13 8.45 -24.89
CA GLN A 107 7.03 9.43 -25.46
C GLN A 107 6.71 9.68 -26.93
N VAL A 108 6.94 10.92 -27.39
CA VAL A 108 6.94 11.24 -28.83
C VAL A 108 8.40 11.24 -29.28
N LYS A 109 8.79 10.26 -30.09
CA LYS A 109 10.11 10.19 -30.73
C LYS A 109 9.90 10.35 -32.23
N ASP A 110 10.61 11.29 -32.86
CA ASP A 110 10.60 11.49 -34.32
C ASP A 110 9.20 11.68 -34.92
N GLY A 111 8.33 12.42 -34.22
CA GLY A 111 6.95 12.67 -34.64
C GLY A 111 6.00 11.47 -34.49
N LYS A 112 6.49 10.32 -34.03
CA LYS A 112 5.69 9.12 -33.72
C LYS A 112 5.52 8.96 -32.22
N THR A 113 4.29 8.67 -31.79
CA THR A 113 4.01 8.41 -30.37
C THR A 113 4.30 6.95 -30.06
N VAL A 114 5.36 6.69 -29.28
CA VAL A 114 5.69 5.35 -28.79
C VAL A 114 4.81 5.06 -27.57
N LYS A 115 3.82 4.17 -27.75
CA LYS A 115 2.82 3.81 -26.73
C LYS A 115 3.02 2.41 -26.13
N SER A 116 4.11 1.73 -26.48
CA SER A 116 4.35 0.32 -26.13
C SER A 116 4.86 0.13 -24.70
N THR A 117 4.17 0.69 -23.70
CA THR A 117 4.55 0.57 -22.28
C THR A 117 4.22 -0.81 -21.69
N GLY A 118 3.32 -1.56 -22.33
CA GLY A 118 2.90 -2.91 -21.95
C GLY A 118 3.48 -4.04 -22.80
N SER A 119 4.26 -3.74 -23.85
CA SER A 119 4.95 -4.78 -24.65
C SER A 119 6.11 -5.41 -23.88
N THR A 120 6.48 -6.64 -24.23
CA THR A 120 7.61 -7.39 -23.63
C THR A 120 8.40 -8.12 -24.71
N ASP A 121 9.59 -8.63 -24.40
CA ASP A 121 10.44 -9.33 -25.38
C ASP A 121 9.75 -10.58 -25.99
N HIS A 122 8.89 -11.24 -25.23
CA HIS A 122 8.11 -12.40 -25.68
C HIS A 122 6.72 -12.04 -26.23
N ASP A 123 6.32 -10.78 -26.11
CA ASP A 123 5.04 -10.28 -26.59
C ASP A 123 5.24 -8.89 -27.21
N PRO A 124 5.59 -8.84 -28.51
CA PRO A 124 5.90 -7.61 -29.21
C PRO A 124 4.66 -6.79 -29.56
N THR A 125 3.46 -7.19 -29.12
CA THR A 125 2.22 -6.46 -29.38
C THR A 125 2.33 -5.03 -28.87
N GLU A 126 2.07 -4.06 -29.74
CA GLU A 126 2.03 -2.65 -29.35
C GLU A 126 0.82 -2.37 -28.46
N LYS A 127 1.06 -2.28 -27.15
CA LYS A 127 0.01 -2.02 -26.15
C LYS A 127 0.55 -1.18 -25.00
N THR A 128 -0.34 -0.42 -24.39
CA THR A 128 -0.07 0.32 -23.16
C THR A 128 -0.28 -0.56 -21.93
N ILE A 129 0.22 -0.13 -20.78
CA ILE A 129 -0.08 -0.76 -19.48
C ILE A 129 -1.55 -0.55 -19.04
N THR A 130 -2.23 0.44 -19.62
CA THR A 130 -3.62 0.78 -19.30
C THR A 130 -4.57 -0.26 -19.91
N PRO A 131 -5.44 -0.91 -19.13
CA PRO A 131 -6.42 -1.86 -19.67
C PRO A 131 -7.50 -1.15 -20.50
N MET A 132 -8.19 -1.91 -21.36
CA MET A 132 -9.44 -1.46 -21.98
C MET A 132 -10.52 -1.32 -20.89
N VAL A 133 -11.33 -0.27 -20.98
CA VAL A 133 -12.49 -0.03 -20.11
C VAL A 133 -13.74 -0.64 -20.74
#